data_AF-A0A377R6M8-F1
#
_entry.id   AF-A0A377R6M8-F1
#
_cell.length_a   1.000
_cell.length_b   1.000
_cell.length_c   1.000
_cell.angle_alpha   90.00
_cell.angle_beta   90.00
_cell.angle_gamma   90.00
#
_symmetry.space_group_name_H-M   'P 1'
#
loop_
_entity.id
_entity.type
_entity.pdbx_description
1 polymer ?
#
loop_
_entity_poly.entity_id
_entity_poly.type
_entity_poly.pdbx_seq_one_letter_code
_entity_poly.pdbx_strand_id
1 'polypeptide(L)' 'MFVCICNAITDHQIKETVAAGASTLADLQSQLGVATCCGCCTDLASSFLTSANNAHQAAAATPAIRVSD' A
#
# COMPACT_ATOMS: atom_id res chain seq x y z
N MET A 1 -6.68 -3.20 -12.20
CA MET A 1 -6.77 -4.68 -12.39
C MET A 1 -7.32 -5.37 -11.15
N PHE A 2 -7.89 -6.58 -11.29
CA PHE A 2 -8.16 -7.42 -10.11
C PHE A 2 -6.86 -8.00 -9.57
N VAL A 3 -6.65 -7.79 -8.27
CA VAL A 3 -5.51 -8.32 -7.53
C VAL A 3 -5.91 -9.59 -6.79
N CYS A 4 -7.11 -9.63 -6.19
CA CYS A 4 -7.65 -10.82 -5.55
C CYS A 4 -8.94 -11.27 -6.24
N ILE A 5 -8.91 -12.46 -6.85
CA ILE A 5 -10.07 -13.03 -7.52
C ILE A 5 -11.09 -13.56 -6.52
N CYS A 6 -10.64 -14.21 -5.44
CA CYS A 6 -11.54 -14.81 -4.44
C CYS A 6 -12.52 -13.79 -3.84
N ASN A 7 -12.04 -12.59 -3.55
CA ASN A 7 -12.81 -11.54 -2.87
C ASN A 7 -13.07 -10.33 -3.79
N ALA A 8 -12.83 -10.46 -5.10
CA ALA A 8 -13.03 -9.42 -6.10
C ALA A 8 -12.39 -8.06 -5.74
N ILE A 9 -11.14 -8.08 -5.26
CA ILE A 9 -10.41 -6.87 -4.85
C ILE A 9 -9.55 -6.35 -5.99
N THR A 10 -9.67 -5.06 -6.28
CA THR A 10 -8.94 -4.37 -7.33
C THR A 10 -7.71 -3.64 -6.79
N ASP A 11 -6.75 -3.36 -7.68
CA ASP A 11 -5.60 -2.50 -7.40
C ASP A 11 -5.99 -1.11 -6.92
N HIS A 12 -7.08 -0.54 -7.44
CA HIS A 12 -7.59 0.75 -7.02
C HIS A 12 -7.98 0.75 -5.54
N GLN A 13 -8.80 -0.23 -5.13
CA GLN A 13 -9.21 -0.39 -3.73
C GLN A 13 -8.01 -0.56 -2.80
N ILE A 14 -7.00 -1.33 -3.22
CA ILE A 14 -5.76 -1.49 -2.44
C ILE A 14 -5.05 -0.13 -2.32
N LYS A 15 -4.84 0.59 -3.43
CA LYS A 15 -4.19 1.91 -3.42
C LYS A 15 -4.92 2.93 -2.55
N GLU A 16 -6.25 2.98 -2.61
CA GLU A 16 -7.07 3.86 -1.76
C GLU A 16 -6.91 3.51 -0.27
N THR A 17 -6.93 2.22 0.06
CA THR A 17 -6.78 1.75 1.44
C THR A 17 -5.38 2.06 1.99
N VAL A 18 -4.35 1.92 1.15
CA VAL A 18 -2.98 2.33 1.49
C VAL A 18 -2.87 3.85 1.65
N ALA A 19 -3.49 4.63 0.76
CA ALA A 19 -3.55 6.09 0.88
C ALA A 19 -4.30 6.55 2.14
N ALA A 20 -5.27 5.76 2.61
CA ALA A 20 -5.98 5.97 3.87
C ALA A 20 -5.16 5.57 5.12
N GLY A 21 -3.96 5.02 4.95
CA GLY A 21 -3.02 4.73 6.04
C GLY A 21 -2.75 3.25 6.31
N ALA A 22 -3.30 2.32 5.52
CA ALA A 22 -2.91 0.91 5.64
C ALA A 22 -1.42 0.74 5.28
N SER A 23 -0.66 0.14 6.19
CA SER A 23 0.80 0.00 6.07
C SER A 23 1.29 -1.45 6.12
N THR A 24 0.39 -2.38 6.49
CA THR A 24 0.68 -3.80 6.58
C THR A 24 -0.32 -4.63 5.78
N LEU A 25 0.06 -5.87 5.44
CA LEU A 25 -0.87 -6.81 4.80
C LEU A 25 -2.07 -7.12 5.72
N ALA A 26 -1.87 -7.14 7.03
CA ALA A 26 -2.94 -7.32 8.02
C ALA A 26 -3.97 -6.18 7.95
N ASP A 27 -3.53 -4.94 7.73
CA ASP A 27 -4.43 -3.80 7.51
C ASP A 27 -5.28 -4.02 6.24
N LEU A 28 -4.65 -4.44 5.14
CA LEU A 28 -5.38 -4.72 3.90
C LEU A 28 -6.35 -5.91 4.06
N GLN A 29 -5.95 -6.95 4.78
CA GLN A 29 -6.80 -8.11 5.10
C GLN A 29 -8.02 -7.70 5.92
N SER A 30 -7.84 -6.87 6.94
CA SER A 30 -8.94 -6.43 7.81
C SER A 30 -9.90 -5.47 7.08
N GLN A 31 -9.40 -4.59 6.22
CA GLN A 31 -10.21 -3.57 5.55
C GLN A 31 -10.86 -4.07 4.25
N LEU A 32 -10.16 -4.88 3.47
CA LEU A 32 -10.61 -5.34 2.14
C LEU A 32 -10.88 -6.83 2.06
N GLY A 33 -10.41 -7.63 3.03
CA GLY A 33 -10.43 -9.08 2.92
C GLY A 33 -9.43 -9.62 1.88
N VAL A 34 -8.46 -8.84 1.39
CA VAL A 34 -7.48 -9.35 0.41
C VAL A 34 -6.68 -10.52 1.01
N ALA A 35 -6.38 -11.55 0.22
CA ALA A 35 -5.57 -12.71 0.65
C ALA A 35 -6.12 -13.54 1.84
N THR A 36 -7.40 -13.43 2.19
CA THR A 36 -8.02 -14.21 3.29
C THR A 36 -8.61 -15.56 2.85
N CYS A 37 -8.56 -15.90 1.55
CA CYS A 37 -9.08 -17.16 1.00
C CYS A 37 -7.96 -18.10 0.55
N CYS A 38 -7.50 -18.02 -0.70
CA CYS A 38 -6.47 -18.92 -1.24
C CYS A 38 -5.02 -18.43 -1.02
N GLY A 39 -4.83 -17.15 -0.69
CA GLY A 39 -3.51 -16.55 -0.48
C GLY A 39 -2.68 -16.29 -1.75
N CYS A 40 -3.12 -16.69 -2.96
CA CYS A 40 -2.31 -16.55 -4.18
C CYS A 40 -1.97 -15.09 -4.55
N CYS A 41 -2.74 -14.12 -4.07
CA CYS A 41 -2.51 -12.70 -4.33
C CYS A 41 -1.61 -12.00 -3.28
N THR A 42 -1.10 -12.72 -2.28
CA THR A 42 -0.36 -12.15 -1.12
C THR A 42 0.83 -11.30 -1.55
N ASP A 43 1.70 -11.83 -2.41
CA ASP A 43 2.90 -11.13 -2.86
C ASP A 43 2.54 -9.88 -3.68
N LEU A 44 1.57 -10.02 -4.60
CA LEU A 44 1.10 -8.91 -5.41
C LEU A 44 0.46 -7.81 -4.56
N ALA A 45 -0.42 -8.17 -3.61
CA ALA A 45 -1.04 -7.22 -2.69
C ALA A 45 0.00 -6.49 -1.81
N SER A 46 1.00 -7.23 -1.32
CA SER A 46 2.09 -6.67 -0.50
C SER A 46 2.98 -5.71 -1.28
N SER A 47 3.16 -5.91 -2.59
CA SER A 47 3.95 -5.00 -3.42
C SER A 47 3.44 -3.55 -3.42
N PHE A 48 2.12 -3.34 -3.27
CA PHE A 48 1.52 -2.00 -3.20
C PHE A 48 1.91 -1.24 -1.93
N LEU A 49 2.13 -1.94 -0.82
CA LEU A 49 2.60 -1.35 0.44
C LEU A 49 4.05 -0.88 0.31
N THR A 50 4.92 -1.72 -0.27
CA THR A 50 6.32 -1.38 -0.52
C THR A 50 6.45 -0.18 -1.46
N SER A 51 5.67 -0.14 -2.55
CA SER A 51 5.66 1.01 -3.47
C SER A 51 5.23 2.30 -2.77
N ALA A 52 4.22 2.25 -1.89
CA ALA A 52 3.78 3.41 -1.14
C ALA A 52 4.83 3.90 -0.14
N ASN A 53 5.51 2.99 0.57
CA ASN A 53 6.57 3.33 1.51
C ASN A 53 7.78 4.00 0.82
N ASN A 54 8.07 3.63 -0.42
CA ASN A 54 9.12 4.27 -1.21
C ASN A 54 8.69 5.66 -1.72
N ALA A 55 7.43 5.82 -2.14
CA ALA A 55 6.90 7.13 -2.55
C ALA A 55 6.83 8.14 -1.40
N HIS A 56 6.48 7.69 -0.18
CA HIS A 56 6.40 8.55 1.00
C HIS A 56 7.79 9.01 1.49
N GLN A 57 8.84 8.21 1.28
CA GLN A 57 10.22 8.58 1.62
C GLN A 57 10.81 9.63 0.66
N ALA A 58 10.39 9.66 -0.61
CA ALA A 58 10.84 10.68 -1.56
C ALA A 58 10.23 12.07 -1.28
N ALA A 59 9.05 12.15 -0.67
CA ALA A 59 8.38 13.41 -0.33
C ALA A 59 8.85 14.01 1.01
N ALA A 60 9.43 13.22 1.90
CA ALA A 60 9.86 13.66 3.24
C ALA A 60 11.27 14.30 3.27
N ALA A 61 12.04 14.22 2.19
CA ALA A 61 13.37 14.84 2.09
C ALA A 61 13.26 16.32 1.64
N THR A 62 12.72 17.19 2.50
CA THR A 62 12.93 18.63 2.33
C THR A 62 14.28 18.98 2.97
N PRO A 63 15.33 19.39 2.22
CA PRO A 63 16.51 19.93 2.84
C PRO A 63 16.13 21.32 3.38
N ALA A 64 16.06 21.45 4.70
CA ALA A 64 16.01 22.75 5.35
C ALA A 64 17.35 23.46 5.07
N ILE A 65 17.41 24.22 3.98
CA ILE A 65 18.52 25.13 3.71
C ILE A 65 18.50 26.18 4.83
N ARG A 66 19.55 26.20 5.64
CA ARG A 66 19.83 27.32 6.54
C ARG A 66 20.85 28.20 5.83
N VAL A 67 20.39 29.32 5.27
CA VAL A 67 21.26 30.41 4.88
C VAL A 67 21.75 31.06 6.17
N SER A 68 23.04 30.91 6.48
CA SER A 68 23.72 31.81 7.40
C SER A 68 24.34 32.93 6.58
N ASP A 69 24.05 34.15 7.01
CA ASP A 69 24.65 35.43 6.62
C ASP A 69 26.18 35.36 6.45
#